data_AF-A0A1X9XSJ5-F1
#
_entry.id   AF-A0A1X9XSJ5-F1
#
_cell.length_a   1.000
_cell.length_b   1.000
_cell.length_c   1.000
_cell.angle_alpha   90.00
_cell.angle_beta   90.00
_cell.angle_gamma   90.00
#
_symmetry.space_group_name_H-M   'P 1'
#
loop_
_entity.id
_entity.type
_entity.pdbx_description
1 polymer ?
#
loop_
_entity_poly.entity_id
_entity_poly.type
_entity_poly.pdbx_seq_one_letter_code
_entity_poly.pdbx_strand_id
1 'polypeptide(L)'
;TSRRRGKFTVPHKPVADGCKSCHTPHAGKEKNLLAQKPSALCASCHQKTIQAGSRKVAHAPFASGDCADCHDPHGSDQKGMIN
;
A
#
# COMPACT_ATOMS: atom_id res chain seq x y z
N THR A 1 11.59 0.25 -16.07
CA THR A 1 11.06 -0.76 -17.00
C THR A 1 9.60 -1.01 -16.66
N SER A 2 8.71 -0.84 -17.64
CA SER A 2 7.24 -0.78 -17.52
C SER A 2 6.64 -1.99 -16.79
N ARG A 3 5.94 -1.79 -15.65
CA ARG A 3 5.36 -2.87 -14.83
C ARG A 3 3.96 -3.21 -15.35
N ARG A 4 3.83 -4.48 -15.73
CA ARG A 4 2.71 -5.10 -16.44
C ARG A 4 1.42 -5.08 -15.61
N ARG A 5 0.30 -4.72 -16.23
CA ARG A 5 -1.03 -5.24 -15.83
C ARG A 5 -0.93 -6.76 -15.81
N GLY A 6 -1.40 -7.41 -14.73
CA GLY A 6 -1.41 -8.87 -14.60
C GLY A 6 -0.26 -9.50 -13.82
N LYS A 7 0.37 -8.79 -12.86
CA LYS A 7 1.43 -9.39 -12.01
C LYS A 7 0.88 -10.25 -10.86
N PHE A 8 -0.38 -10.06 -10.45
CA PHE A 8 -0.96 -10.72 -9.28
C PHE A 8 -2.35 -11.27 -9.59
N THR A 9 -2.67 -12.43 -9.05
CA THR A 9 -4.00 -13.07 -9.15
C THR A 9 -5.05 -12.39 -8.28
N VAL A 10 -4.64 -11.66 -7.23
CA VAL A 10 -5.53 -10.89 -6.36
C VAL A 10 -5.08 -9.43 -6.31
N PRO A 11 -5.70 -8.53 -7.11
CA PRO A 11 -5.39 -7.11 -7.04
C PRO A 11 -5.85 -6.52 -5.70
N HIS A 12 -5.09 -5.56 -5.18
CA HIS A 12 -5.52 -4.78 -4.03
C HIS A 12 -6.78 -3.97 -4.43
N LYS A 13 -7.86 -4.09 -3.66
CA LYS A 13 -9.18 -3.57 -4.06
C LYS A 13 -9.18 -2.12 -4.57
N PRO A 14 -8.50 -1.14 -3.92
CA PRO A 14 -8.42 0.22 -4.43
C PRO A 14 -7.85 0.34 -5.85
N VAL A 15 -6.97 -0.57 -6.28
CA VAL A 15 -6.45 -0.56 -7.66
C VAL A 15 -7.51 -0.93 -8.68
N ALA A 16 -8.39 -1.86 -8.34
CA ALA A 16 -9.52 -2.23 -9.20
C ALA A 16 -10.55 -1.09 -9.28
N ASP A 17 -10.72 -0.33 -8.19
CA ASP A 17 -11.65 0.80 -8.11
C ASP A 17 -11.07 2.08 -8.78
N GLY A 18 -9.74 2.18 -8.92
CA GLY A 18 -9.04 3.15 -9.76
C GLY A 18 -7.79 3.75 -9.13
N CYS A 19 -6.85 4.20 -9.97
CA CYS A 19 -5.50 4.61 -9.51
C CYS A 19 -5.48 5.88 -8.64
N LYS A 20 -6.50 6.74 -8.77
CA LYS A 20 -6.52 8.08 -8.17
C LYS A 20 -6.79 8.08 -6.67
N SER A 21 -7.23 6.96 -6.10
CA SER A 21 -7.38 6.83 -4.64
C SER A 21 -6.03 6.92 -3.92
N CYS A 22 -4.94 6.59 -4.61
CA CYS A 22 -3.59 6.57 -4.06
C CYS A 22 -2.66 7.56 -4.76
N HIS A 23 -2.87 7.82 -6.05
CA HIS A 23 -2.00 8.67 -6.86
C HIS A 23 -2.63 10.01 -7.22
N THR A 24 -1.84 11.09 -7.19
CA THR A 24 -2.20 12.38 -7.77
C THR A 24 -1.74 12.42 -9.24
N PRO A 25 -2.65 12.67 -10.19
CA PRO A 25 -2.25 12.82 -11.58
C PRO A 25 -1.36 14.06 -11.78
N HIS A 26 -0.52 14.01 -12.82
CA HIS A 26 0.39 15.08 -13.28
C HIS A 26 1.52 15.49 -12.33
N ALA A 27 1.23 15.73 -11.06
CA ALA A 27 2.22 16.15 -10.08
C ALA A 27 1.84 15.69 -8.67
N GLY A 28 2.84 15.32 -7.89
CA GLY A 28 2.71 14.94 -6.50
C GLY A 28 3.97 15.31 -5.74
N LYS A 29 3.83 15.62 -4.44
CA LYS A 29 4.97 15.93 -3.56
C LYS A 29 5.72 14.67 -3.13
N GLU A 30 5.02 13.54 -3.13
CA GLU A 30 5.54 12.25 -2.71
C GLU A 30 6.07 11.45 -3.90
N LYS A 31 6.97 10.49 -3.62
CA LYS A 31 7.48 9.57 -4.64
C LYS A 31 6.33 8.80 -5.30
N ASN A 32 6.52 8.43 -6.56
CA ASN A 32 5.51 7.73 -7.36
C ASN A 32 4.17 8.48 -7.49
N LEU A 33 4.17 9.80 -7.29
CA LEU A 33 2.97 10.63 -7.34
C LEU A 33 1.91 10.21 -6.32
N LEU A 34 2.30 9.78 -5.12
CA LEU A 34 1.32 9.44 -4.09
C LEU A 34 0.61 10.70 -3.57
N ALA A 35 -0.67 10.57 -3.25
CA ALA A 35 -1.48 11.65 -2.70
C ALA A 35 -1.07 12.04 -1.29
N GLN A 36 -0.47 11.11 -0.54
CA GLN A 36 -0.01 11.28 0.83
C GLN A 36 1.21 10.39 1.07
N LYS A 37 1.91 10.62 2.18
CA LYS A 37 2.99 9.72 2.64
C LYS A 37 2.47 8.28 2.73
N PRO A 38 3.29 7.26 2.39
CA PRO A 38 2.86 5.86 2.34
C PRO A 38 2.12 5.39 3.59
N SER A 39 2.68 5.63 4.78
CA SER A 39 2.09 5.21 6.06
C SER A 39 0.71 5.83 6.31
N ALA A 40 0.56 7.12 6.04
CA ALA A 40 -0.72 7.82 6.19
C ALA A 40 -1.76 7.32 5.18
N LEU A 41 -1.35 7.04 3.95
CA LEU A 41 -2.21 6.52 2.90
C LEU A 41 -2.75 5.13 3.26
N CYS A 42 -1.88 4.23 3.71
CA CYS A 42 -2.29 2.90 4.17
C CYS A 42 -3.24 3.00 5.39
N ALA A 43 -2.90 3.86 6.35
CA ALA A 43 -3.72 4.06 7.56
C ALA A 43 -5.09 4.65 7.27
N SER A 44 -5.29 5.37 6.17
CA SER A 44 -6.60 5.94 5.79
C SER A 44 -7.70 4.87 5.63
N CYS A 45 -7.33 3.63 5.31
CA CYS A 45 -8.24 2.49 5.27
C CYS A 45 -7.91 1.41 6.30
N HIS A 46 -6.63 1.17 6.60
CA HIS A 46 -6.16 0.06 7.45
C HIS A 46 -5.85 0.47 8.89
N GLN A 47 -6.37 1.59 9.38
CA GLN A 47 -6.08 2.08 10.74
C GLN A 47 -6.28 1.00 11.82
N LYS A 48 -7.40 0.27 11.77
CA LYS A 48 -7.71 -0.80 12.73
C LYS A 48 -6.74 -1.98 12.63
N THR A 49 -6.36 -2.37 11.41
CA THR A 49 -5.40 -3.44 11.15
C THR A 49 -4.02 -3.08 11.70
N ILE A 50 -3.57 -1.86 11.45
CA ILE A 50 -2.28 -1.36 11.95
C ILE A 50 -2.29 -1.34 13.48
N GLN A 51 -3.33 -0.78 14.10
CA GLN A 51 -3.45 -0.79 15.57
C GLN A 51 -3.46 -2.21 16.15
N ALA A 52 -4.16 -3.15 15.50
CA ALA A 52 -4.20 -4.54 15.93
C ALA A 52 -2.86 -5.27 15.79
N GLY A 53 -2.04 -4.88 14.80
CA GLY A 53 -0.71 -5.43 14.53
C GLY A 53 0.40 -4.88 15.44
N SER A 54 0.21 -3.71 16.05
CA SER A 54 1.18 -3.05 16.95
C SER A 54 1.30 -3.68 18.35
N ARG A 55 1.28 -5.02 18.47
CA ARG A 55 1.31 -5.69 19.78
C ARG A 55 2.75 -5.83 20.31
N LYS A 56 3.06 -5.10 21.38
CA LYS A 56 4.28 -5.13 22.22
C LYS A 56 5.60 -4.76 21.51
N VAL A 57 5.94 -5.39 20.38
CA VAL A 57 7.15 -5.08 19.60
C VAL A 57 6.83 -5.30 18.12
N ALA A 58 6.90 -4.23 17.34
CA ALA A 58 6.81 -4.31 15.88
C ALA A 58 8.23 -4.37 15.27
N HIS A 59 8.41 -5.16 14.22
CA HIS A 59 9.64 -5.10 13.43
C HIS A 59 9.76 -3.76 12.70
N ALA A 60 11.00 -3.33 12.45
CA ALA A 60 11.30 -1.96 12.04
C ALA A 60 10.48 -1.44 10.84
N PRO A 61 10.36 -2.14 9.70
CA PRO A 61 9.54 -1.68 8.58
C PRO A 61 8.08 -1.35 8.95
N PHE A 62 7.45 -2.16 9.79
CA PHE A 62 6.09 -1.89 10.25
C PHE A 62 6.04 -0.68 11.18
N ALA A 63 6.97 -0.59 12.14
CA ALA A 63 7.04 0.52 13.09
C ALA A 63 7.32 1.87 12.40
N SER A 64 8.12 1.86 11.34
CA SER A 64 8.45 3.04 10.53
C SER A 64 7.36 3.40 9.51
N GLY A 65 6.40 2.50 9.27
CA GLY A 65 5.35 2.70 8.28
C GLY A 65 5.81 2.49 6.84
N ASP A 66 6.91 1.75 6.65
CA ASP A 66 7.46 1.34 5.36
C ASP A 66 6.71 0.11 4.84
N CYS A 67 5.39 0.24 4.72
CA CYS A 67 4.50 -0.88 4.38
C CYS A 67 4.90 -1.53 3.05
N ALA A 68 5.39 -0.73 2.10
CA ALA A 68 5.73 -1.17 0.76
C ALA A 68 7.04 -1.95 0.65
N ASP A 69 7.84 -2.04 1.73
CA ASP A 69 9.09 -2.79 1.73
C ASP A 69 8.86 -4.31 1.71
N CYS A 70 7.70 -4.76 2.22
CA CYS A 70 7.31 -6.16 2.24
C CYS A 70 5.94 -6.41 1.58
N HIS A 71 5.21 -5.35 1.22
CA HIS A 71 3.89 -5.48 0.64
C HIS A 71 3.75 -4.71 -0.67
N ASP A 72 3.36 -5.38 -1.76
CA ASP A 72 3.05 -4.68 -3.01
C ASP A 72 1.66 -4.03 -2.95
N PRO A 73 1.55 -2.68 -3.00
CA PRO A 73 0.28 -1.98 -2.86
C PRO A 73 -0.69 -2.23 -4.02
N HIS A 74 -0.23 -2.87 -5.10
CA HIS A 74 -1.07 -3.23 -6.23
C HIS A 74 -1.69 -4.63 -6.15
N GLY A 75 -1.25 -5.50 -5.24
CA GLY A 75 -1.87 -6.81 -5.02
C GLY A 75 -0.91 -7.90 -4.56
N SER A 76 -1.41 -9.13 -4.54
CA SER A 76 -0.59 -10.33 -4.32
C SER A 76 -1.24 -11.57 -4.94
N ASP A 77 -0.54 -12.70 -4.87
CA ASP A 77 -1.15 -14.01 -5.19
C ASP A 77 -1.85 -14.67 -4.00
N GLN A 78 -1.99 -13.96 -2.88
CA GLN A 78 -2.57 -14.46 -1.64
C GLN A 78 -3.77 -13.59 -1.22
N LYS A 79 -4.96 -14.18 -1.20
CA LYS A 79 -6.19 -13.45 -0.86
C LYS A 79 -6.09 -12.83 0.53
N GLY A 80 -6.32 -11.52 0.62
CA GLY A 80 -6.23 -10.77 1.88
C GLY A 80 -4.82 -10.30 2.26
N MET A 81 -3.83 -10.55 1.40
CA MET A 81 -2.45 -10.08 1.59
C MET A 81 -2.04 -9.18 0.41
N ILE A 82 -1.16 -8.24 0.67
CA ILE A 82 -0.39 -7.50 -0.33
C ILE A 82 1.06 -7.99 -0.22
N ASN A 83 1.75 -8.31 -1.33
CA ASN A 83 3.02 -9.09 -1.31
C ASN A 83 4.11 -8.43 -2.13
#